data_AF-A0A941NHL2-F1
#
_entry.id   AF-A0A941NHL2-F1
#
_cell.length_a   1.000
_cell.length_b   1.000
_cell.length_c   1.000
_cell.angle_alpha   90.00
_cell.angle_beta   90.00
_cell.angle_gamma   90.00
#
_symmetry.space_group_name_H-M   'P 1'
#
loop_
_entity.id
_entity.type
_entity.pdbx_description
1 polymer ?
#
loop_
_entity_poly.entity_id
_entity_poly.type
_entity_poly.pdbx_seq_one_letter_code
_entity_poly.pdbx_strand_id
1 'polypeptide(L)'
;VAALIGGEKTDFKEWEKSTPYFEACLPIEVMAARGEETLRFGPMKPVGLQDPRSPVRPHAVVQLRQDNALGTLWNMVGFQTKLRHGEQVKIFRTIPGLEKAEFARLGGLHRNTFINSPRLLDAELRLKTQSHLRFAGQVTGVEGYVESAAIGLLAGRFAAAEALGAAAPPPPATTAFGALLAHITGGADARTFQPMNVNFGLFPPLSQAKKIKGKDRKQAMSERALEDLSAWLERRTPAENRI
;
A
#
# COMPACT_ATOMS: atom_id res chain seq x y z
N VAL A 1 -1.81 -13.19 -21.45
CA VAL A 1 -2.89 -12.17 -21.44
C VAL A 1 -4.25 -12.76 -21.80
N ALA A 2 -4.44 -13.29 -23.01
CA ALA A 2 -5.73 -13.83 -23.46
C ALA A 2 -6.38 -14.83 -22.47
N ALA A 3 -5.58 -15.77 -21.95
CA ALA A 3 -6.05 -16.74 -20.95
C ALA A 3 -6.57 -16.10 -19.65
N LEU A 4 -5.94 -15.01 -19.18
CA LEU A 4 -6.40 -14.27 -17.99
C LEU A 4 -7.72 -13.53 -18.26
N ILE A 5 -7.89 -12.98 -19.45
CA ILE A 5 -9.10 -12.24 -19.84
C ILE A 5 -10.29 -13.20 -19.96
N GLY A 6 -10.07 -14.34 -20.61
CA GLY A 6 -11.09 -15.35 -20.90
C GLY A 6 -11.36 -16.34 -19.76
N GLY A 7 -10.54 -16.35 -18.71
CA GLY A 7 -10.72 -17.24 -17.57
C GLY A 7 -11.99 -16.93 -16.77
N GLU A 8 -12.68 -17.99 -16.32
CA GLU A 8 -13.86 -17.88 -15.48
C GLU A 8 -13.52 -17.24 -14.13
N LYS A 9 -14.33 -16.28 -13.71
CA LYS A 9 -14.15 -15.48 -12.49
C LYS A 9 -15.15 -15.91 -11.44
N THR A 10 -14.80 -15.69 -10.18
CA THR A 10 -15.75 -15.84 -9.09
C THR A 10 -16.76 -14.72 -9.19
N ASP A 11 -18.06 -15.06 -9.17
CA ASP A 11 -19.11 -14.06 -9.20
C ASP A 11 -19.12 -13.24 -7.92
N PHE A 12 -19.26 -11.94 -8.09
CA PHE A 12 -19.52 -11.03 -6.99
C PHE A 12 -20.87 -11.34 -6.37
N LYS A 13 -20.94 -11.33 -5.03
CA LYS A 13 -22.23 -11.17 -4.35
C LYS A 13 -22.83 -9.84 -4.82
N GLU A 14 -24.16 -9.71 -4.89
CA GLU A 14 -24.79 -8.51 -5.47
C GLU A 14 -24.29 -7.20 -4.84
N TRP A 15 -24.04 -7.20 -3.54
CA TRP A 15 -23.51 -6.05 -2.80
C TRP A 15 -22.04 -5.71 -3.06
N GLU A 16 -21.27 -6.59 -3.72
CA GLU A 16 -19.88 -6.36 -4.10
C GLU A 16 -19.73 -5.77 -5.50
N LYS A 17 -20.76 -5.90 -6.36
CA LYS A 17 -20.70 -5.53 -7.78
C LYS A 17 -20.36 -4.06 -8.03
N SER A 18 -20.76 -3.17 -7.11
CA SER A 18 -20.49 -1.73 -7.17
C SER A 18 -19.29 -1.28 -6.32
N THR A 19 -18.58 -2.21 -5.67
CA THR A 19 -17.43 -1.86 -4.82
C THR A 19 -16.23 -1.53 -5.71
N PRO A 20 -15.66 -0.31 -5.63
CA PRO A 20 -14.50 0.06 -6.44
C PRO A 20 -13.28 -0.78 -6.02
N TYR A 21 -12.42 -1.08 -7.00
CA TYR A 21 -11.14 -1.68 -6.69
C TYR A 21 -10.18 -0.65 -6.10
N PHE A 22 -9.34 -1.09 -5.18
CA PHE A 22 -8.17 -0.32 -4.82
C PHE A 22 -7.18 -0.35 -5.99
N GLU A 23 -6.91 0.81 -6.60
CA GLU A 23 -6.13 0.91 -7.84
C GLU A 23 -4.68 0.38 -7.71
N ALA A 24 -4.10 0.42 -6.51
CA ALA A 24 -2.78 -0.15 -6.27
C ALA A 24 -2.80 -1.69 -6.08
N CYS A 25 -3.98 -2.32 -5.98
CA CYS A 25 -4.16 -3.75 -5.75
C CYS A 25 -5.25 -4.34 -6.68
N LEU A 26 -5.05 -4.19 -7.99
CA LEU A 26 -5.99 -4.69 -9.00
C LEU A 26 -5.80 -6.18 -9.29
N PRO A 27 -6.88 -6.96 -9.48
CA PRO A 27 -6.77 -8.33 -9.97
C PRO A 27 -6.02 -8.40 -11.32
N ILE A 28 -5.16 -9.39 -11.50
CA ILE A 28 -4.30 -9.51 -12.67
C ILE A 28 -5.10 -9.61 -13.98
N GLU A 29 -6.26 -10.25 -13.96
CA GLU A 29 -7.18 -10.31 -15.10
C GLU A 29 -7.83 -8.95 -15.42
N VAL A 30 -8.04 -8.09 -14.43
CA VAL A 30 -8.51 -6.72 -14.63
C VAL A 30 -7.39 -5.87 -15.22
N MET A 31 -6.15 -6.04 -14.75
CA MET A 31 -4.98 -5.39 -15.36
C MET A 31 -4.80 -5.82 -16.82
N ALA A 32 -4.93 -7.13 -17.11
CA ALA A 32 -4.82 -7.67 -18.46
C ALA A 32 -5.88 -7.09 -19.41
N ALA A 33 -7.09 -6.84 -18.92
CA ALA A 33 -8.18 -6.25 -19.71
C ALA A 33 -7.96 -4.76 -20.04
N ARG A 34 -7.08 -4.05 -19.30
CA ARG A 34 -6.76 -2.63 -19.56
C ARG A 34 -5.77 -2.43 -20.71
N GLY A 35 -5.19 -3.50 -21.24
CA GLY A 35 -4.26 -3.48 -22.36
C GLY A 35 -3.33 -4.68 -22.36
N GLU A 36 -2.94 -5.14 -23.54
CA GLU A 36 -2.07 -6.31 -23.68
C GLU A 36 -0.72 -6.12 -22.97
N GLU A 37 -0.15 -4.92 -23.10
CA GLU A 37 1.14 -4.56 -22.51
C GLU A 37 1.06 -4.18 -21.03
N THR A 38 -0.14 -4.02 -20.47
CA THR A 38 -0.33 -3.49 -19.10
C THR A 38 0.42 -4.34 -18.07
N LEU A 39 0.41 -5.66 -18.21
CA LEU A 39 1.11 -6.56 -17.29
C LEU A 39 2.62 -6.36 -17.32
N ARG A 40 3.20 -6.05 -18.49
CA ARG A 40 4.65 -5.82 -18.68
C ARG A 40 5.13 -4.53 -18.02
N PHE A 41 4.24 -3.58 -17.76
CA PHE A 41 4.56 -2.38 -16.98
C PHE A 41 4.24 -2.54 -15.48
N GLY A 42 3.49 -3.58 -15.12
CA GLY A 42 3.09 -3.89 -13.74
C GLY A 42 3.78 -5.14 -13.19
N PRO A 43 3.03 -6.21 -12.85
CA PRO A 43 3.56 -7.38 -12.15
C PRO A 43 4.53 -8.22 -12.99
N MET A 44 4.52 -8.07 -14.32
CA MET A 44 5.38 -8.84 -15.22
C MET A 44 6.57 -8.04 -15.79
N LYS A 45 6.93 -6.92 -15.15
CA LYS A 45 7.98 -6.03 -15.64
C LYS A 45 9.38 -6.66 -15.57
N PRO A 46 10.16 -6.66 -16.67
CA PRO A 46 11.52 -7.22 -16.69
C PRO A 46 12.59 -6.18 -16.32
N VAL A 47 12.26 -5.14 -15.55
CA VAL A 47 13.19 -4.02 -15.26
C VAL A 47 14.27 -4.46 -14.28
N GLY A 48 15.53 -4.32 -14.69
CA GLY A 48 16.69 -4.70 -13.87
C GLY A 48 17.01 -6.19 -13.89
N LEU A 49 16.36 -6.98 -14.75
CA LEU A 49 16.55 -8.42 -14.86
C LEU A 49 17.14 -8.79 -16.22
N GLN A 50 18.13 -9.69 -16.20
CA GLN A 50 18.73 -10.30 -17.39
C GLN A 50 18.52 -11.81 -17.29
N ASP A 51 18.11 -12.44 -18.39
CA ASP A 51 18.08 -13.90 -18.47
C ASP A 51 19.52 -14.40 -18.68
N PRO A 52 20.09 -15.22 -17.79
CA PRO A 52 21.45 -15.75 -17.96
C PRO A 52 21.59 -16.70 -19.17
N ARG A 53 20.47 -17.18 -19.72
CA ARG A 53 20.45 -18.13 -20.85
C ARG A 53 20.34 -17.42 -22.20
N SER A 54 20.03 -16.12 -22.20
CA SER A 54 19.76 -15.35 -23.41
C SER A 54 20.43 -13.98 -23.35
N PRO A 55 21.11 -13.53 -24.42
CA PRO A 55 21.63 -12.17 -24.48
C PRO A 55 20.49 -11.14 -24.63
N VAL A 56 19.29 -11.57 -25.02
CA VAL A 56 18.12 -10.71 -25.19
C VAL A 56 17.41 -10.55 -23.85
N ARG A 57 17.14 -9.31 -23.47
CA ARG A 57 16.35 -9.00 -22.27
C ARG A 57 14.98 -9.67 -22.36
N PRO A 58 14.50 -10.36 -21.31
CA PRO A 58 13.19 -11.00 -21.34
C PRO A 58 12.10 -9.97 -21.61
N HIS A 59 11.13 -10.33 -22.45
CA HIS A 59 10.00 -9.47 -22.76
C HIS A 59 9.14 -9.22 -21.52
N ALA A 60 8.91 -10.25 -20.71
CA ALA A 60 8.18 -10.19 -19.45
C ALA A 60 8.72 -11.28 -18.50
N VAL A 61 8.47 -11.13 -17.20
CA VAL A 61 8.85 -12.13 -16.19
C VAL A 61 7.69 -12.40 -15.25
N VAL A 62 7.70 -13.53 -14.56
CA VAL A 62 6.89 -13.76 -13.37
C VAL A 62 7.84 -13.96 -12.22
N GLN A 63 7.70 -13.15 -11.17
CA GLN A 63 8.59 -13.23 -10.01
C GLN A 63 7.95 -14.09 -8.94
N LEU A 64 8.75 -15.00 -8.37
CA LEU A 64 8.39 -15.76 -7.19
C LEU A 64 9.17 -15.23 -6.00
N ARG A 65 8.50 -15.08 -4.85
CA ARG A 65 9.13 -14.69 -3.58
C ARG A 65 8.94 -15.83 -2.58
N GLN A 66 10.03 -16.23 -1.93
CA GLN A 66 9.97 -17.17 -0.82
C GLN A 66 9.07 -16.62 0.29
N ASP A 67 8.10 -17.42 0.70
CA ASP A 67 7.07 -17.01 1.67
C ASP A 67 7.30 -17.63 3.06
N ASN A 68 8.03 -18.75 3.14
CA ASN A 68 8.39 -19.39 4.41
C ASN A 68 9.90 -19.66 4.51
N ALA A 69 10.42 -19.73 5.74
CA ALA A 69 11.85 -19.95 6.00
C ALA A 69 12.39 -21.25 5.40
N LEU A 70 11.57 -22.31 5.31
CA LEU A 70 11.96 -23.61 4.77
C LEU A 70 12.11 -23.63 3.24
N GLY A 71 11.68 -22.57 2.53
CA GLY A 71 11.78 -22.50 1.08
C GLY A 71 10.82 -23.43 0.33
N THR A 72 9.82 -23.98 1.03
CA THR A 72 8.82 -24.89 0.45
C THR A 72 7.59 -24.16 -0.10
N LEU A 73 7.40 -22.88 0.26
CA LEU A 73 6.32 -22.04 -0.23
C LEU A 73 6.86 -20.80 -0.93
N TRP A 74 6.37 -20.56 -2.14
CA TRP A 74 6.73 -19.42 -2.97
C TRP A 74 5.47 -18.73 -3.46
N ASN A 75 5.44 -17.41 -3.31
CA ASN A 75 4.31 -16.57 -3.70
C ASN A 75 4.57 -15.91 -5.06
N MET A 76 3.56 -15.85 -5.93
CA MET A 76 3.60 -15.16 -7.21
C MET A 76 3.40 -13.65 -6.99
N VAL A 77 4.44 -12.86 -7.22
CA VAL A 77 4.45 -11.42 -6.89
C VAL A 77 3.51 -10.64 -7.82
N GLY A 78 2.51 -9.98 -7.25
CA GLY A 78 1.57 -9.12 -7.98
C GLY A 78 0.49 -9.86 -8.77
N PHE A 79 0.23 -11.14 -8.43
CA PHE A 79 -0.75 -12.00 -9.07
C PHE A 79 -2.04 -12.17 -8.23
N GLN A 80 -2.45 -11.12 -7.49
CA GLN A 80 -3.79 -11.07 -6.90
C GLN A 80 -4.85 -11.29 -7.98
N THR A 81 -5.88 -12.09 -7.71
CA THR A 81 -6.83 -12.56 -8.73
C THR A 81 -8.19 -12.94 -8.15
N LYS A 82 -9.22 -12.91 -9.00
CA LYS A 82 -10.57 -13.47 -8.75
C LYS A 82 -10.90 -14.65 -9.65
N LEU A 83 -9.96 -15.09 -10.47
CA LEU A 83 -10.13 -16.31 -11.28
C LEU A 83 -10.56 -17.45 -10.37
N ARG A 84 -11.49 -18.28 -10.84
CA ARG A 84 -11.88 -19.48 -10.11
C ARG A 84 -10.65 -20.38 -9.94
N HIS A 85 -10.64 -21.15 -8.86
CA HIS A 85 -9.48 -21.98 -8.50
C HIS A 85 -9.01 -22.90 -9.63
N GLY A 86 -9.94 -23.51 -10.38
CA GLY A 86 -9.59 -24.35 -11.55
C GLY A 86 -8.89 -23.57 -12.66
N GLU A 87 -9.36 -22.34 -12.93
CA GLU A 87 -8.76 -21.46 -13.94
C GLU A 87 -7.40 -20.92 -13.50
N GLN A 88 -7.21 -20.62 -12.21
CA GLN A 88 -5.89 -20.27 -11.68
C GLN A 88 -4.87 -21.38 -11.95
N VAL A 89 -5.19 -22.62 -11.60
CA VAL A 89 -4.29 -23.76 -11.81
C VAL A 89 -3.97 -23.94 -13.29
N LYS A 90 -5.00 -23.90 -14.14
CA LYS A 90 -4.86 -24.07 -15.60
C LYS A 90 -4.00 -22.97 -16.22
N ILE A 91 -4.29 -21.71 -15.90
CA ILE A 91 -3.62 -20.56 -16.50
C ILE A 91 -2.20 -20.41 -15.95
N PHE A 92 -1.98 -20.56 -14.65
CA PHE A 92 -0.65 -20.36 -14.07
C PHE A 92 0.34 -21.46 -14.47
N ARG A 93 -0.13 -22.67 -14.79
CA ARG A 93 0.71 -23.73 -15.39
C ARG A 93 1.14 -23.46 -16.82
N THR A 94 0.61 -22.43 -17.50
CA THR A 94 1.13 -22.01 -18.81
C THR A 94 2.37 -21.12 -18.68
N ILE A 95 2.75 -20.72 -17.47
CA ILE A 95 3.93 -19.88 -17.23
C ILE A 95 5.18 -20.79 -17.25
N PRO A 96 6.23 -20.44 -18.02
CA PRO A 96 7.46 -21.23 -18.07
C PRO A 96 8.06 -21.45 -16.68
N GLY A 97 8.35 -22.70 -16.34
CA GLY A 97 8.85 -23.14 -15.03
C GLY A 97 7.76 -23.46 -14.00
N LEU A 98 6.48 -23.20 -14.29
CA LEU A 98 5.34 -23.53 -13.42
C LEU A 98 4.45 -24.65 -13.99
N GLU A 99 4.87 -25.35 -15.04
CA GLU A 99 4.08 -26.34 -15.77
C GLU A 99 3.58 -27.46 -14.86
N LYS A 100 4.41 -27.84 -13.88
CA LYS A 100 4.13 -28.87 -12.87
C LYS A 100 3.94 -28.29 -11.46
N ALA A 101 3.68 -26.99 -11.35
CA ALA A 101 3.52 -26.36 -10.04
C ALA A 101 2.36 -26.98 -9.26
N GLU A 102 2.59 -27.18 -7.96
CA GLU A 102 1.59 -27.54 -6.97
C GLU A 102 1.22 -26.29 -6.18
N PHE A 103 -0.07 -25.94 -6.20
CA PHE A 103 -0.56 -24.72 -5.55
C PHE A 103 -1.05 -25.05 -4.15
N ALA A 104 -0.20 -24.82 -3.14
CA ALA A 104 -0.57 -25.01 -1.73
C ALA A 104 -1.71 -24.08 -1.28
N ARG A 105 -1.79 -22.89 -1.89
CA ARG A 105 -2.87 -21.92 -1.68
C ARG A 105 -3.14 -21.17 -2.98
N LEU A 106 -4.42 -21.04 -3.32
CA LEU A 106 -4.87 -20.28 -4.48
C LEU A 106 -5.22 -18.84 -4.09
N GLY A 107 -5.10 -17.94 -5.05
CA GLY A 107 -5.33 -16.52 -4.87
C GLY A 107 -6.80 -16.18 -4.63
N GLY A 108 -7.01 -15.06 -3.96
CA GLY A 108 -8.33 -14.49 -3.75
C GLY A 108 -8.22 -12.99 -3.49
N LEU A 109 -9.35 -12.30 -3.62
CA LEU A 109 -9.46 -10.89 -3.27
C LEU A 109 -10.34 -10.74 -2.03
N HIS A 110 -9.91 -9.89 -1.11
CA HIS A 110 -10.64 -9.61 0.13
C HIS A 110 -11.21 -8.20 0.06
N ARG A 111 -12.42 -8.04 0.59
CA ARG A 111 -13.01 -6.72 0.82
C ARG A 111 -12.46 -6.16 2.12
N ASN A 112 -12.04 -4.90 2.06
CA ASN A 112 -11.65 -4.12 3.24
C ASN A 112 -12.71 -3.06 3.54
N THR A 113 -12.95 -2.83 4.83
CA THR A 113 -13.80 -1.74 5.32
C THR A 113 -12.91 -0.64 5.88
N PHE A 114 -13.21 0.61 5.53
CA PHE A 114 -12.56 1.80 6.06
C PHE A 114 -13.60 2.90 6.27
N ILE A 115 -13.30 3.85 7.14
CA ILE A 115 -14.15 5.01 7.39
C ILE A 115 -13.67 6.20 6.54
N ASN A 116 -14.57 7.16 6.29
CA ASN A 116 -14.20 8.43 5.66
C ASN A 116 -13.45 9.31 6.67
N SER A 117 -12.18 8.98 6.93
CA SER A 117 -11.38 9.58 8.00
C SER A 117 -11.22 11.08 7.87
N PRO A 118 -10.98 11.68 6.67
CA PRO A 118 -10.85 13.13 6.57
C PRO A 118 -12.13 13.86 7.05
N ARG A 119 -13.29 13.24 6.83
CA ARG A 119 -14.58 13.74 7.34
C ARG A 119 -14.73 13.48 8.84
N LEU A 120 -14.42 12.28 9.30
CA LEU A 120 -14.83 11.78 10.62
C LEU A 120 -13.80 12.00 11.74
N LEU A 121 -12.51 12.00 11.42
CA LEU A 121 -11.42 12.07 12.40
C LEU A 121 -10.84 13.48 12.50
N ASP A 122 -10.43 13.87 13.71
CA ASP A 122 -9.59 15.04 13.95
C ASP A 122 -8.10 14.74 13.68
N ALA A 123 -7.25 15.76 13.83
CA ALA A 123 -5.80 15.66 13.58
C ALA A 123 -5.07 14.71 14.54
N GLU A 124 -5.71 14.33 15.64
CA GLU A 124 -5.17 13.39 16.61
C GLU A 124 -5.79 12.00 16.46
N LEU A 125 -6.49 11.72 15.36
CA LEU A 125 -7.15 10.45 15.03
C LEU A 125 -8.39 10.12 15.89
N ARG A 126 -8.95 11.10 16.61
CA ARG A 126 -10.18 10.91 17.40
C ARG A 126 -11.40 11.12 16.54
N LEU A 127 -12.49 10.43 16.85
CA LEU A 127 -13.76 10.69 16.21
C LEU A 127 -14.26 12.08 16.62
N LYS A 128 -14.53 12.97 15.66
CA LYS A 128 -14.95 14.36 15.94
C LYS A 128 -16.20 14.46 16.82
N THR A 129 -17.10 13.48 16.72
CA THR A 129 -18.34 13.42 17.51
C THR A 129 -18.15 12.77 18.89
N GLN A 130 -17.06 12.03 19.10
CA GLN A 130 -16.77 11.29 20.33
C GLN A 130 -15.25 11.24 20.56
N SER A 131 -14.70 12.29 21.19
CA SER A 131 -13.25 12.45 21.38
C SER A 131 -12.60 11.32 22.20
N HIS A 132 -13.36 10.58 23.00
CA HIS A 132 -12.84 9.41 23.71
C HIS A 132 -12.57 8.19 22.81
N LEU A 133 -12.99 8.21 21.54
CA LEU A 133 -12.72 7.15 20.56
C LEU A 133 -11.62 7.58 19.59
N ARG A 134 -10.62 6.71 19.41
CA ARG A 134 -9.50 6.92 18.50
C ARG A 134 -9.38 5.72 17.55
N PHE A 135 -9.06 5.99 16.29
CA PHE A 135 -8.97 4.96 15.25
C PHE A 135 -7.54 4.84 14.73
N ALA A 136 -7.12 3.62 14.41
CA ALA A 136 -5.81 3.33 13.84
C ALA A 136 -5.81 2.10 12.94
N GLY A 137 -4.78 1.97 12.12
CA GLY A 137 -4.64 0.85 11.17
C GLY A 137 -5.54 1.01 9.94
N GLN A 138 -5.72 -0.06 9.19
CA GLN A 138 -6.42 -0.07 7.90
C GLN A 138 -7.80 0.59 7.92
N VAL A 139 -8.52 0.52 9.04
CA VAL A 139 -9.86 1.14 9.16
C VAL A 139 -9.83 2.66 8.93
N THR A 140 -8.69 3.33 9.14
CA THR A 140 -8.55 4.77 8.89
C THR A 140 -8.33 5.12 7.42
N GLY A 141 -8.20 4.14 6.52
CA GLY A 141 -7.90 4.38 5.10
C GLY A 141 -6.41 4.53 4.81
N VAL A 142 -5.54 3.97 5.65
CA VAL A 142 -4.17 3.63 5.22
C VAL A 142 -4.13 2.20 4.71
N GLU A 143 -3.26 1.91 3.73
CA GLU A 143 -3.09 0.57 3.19
C GLU A 143 -1.65 0.10 3.37
N GLY A 144 -1.47 -1.10 3.94
CA GLY A 144 -0.16 -1.71 4.18
C GLY A 144 0.14 -1.90 5.66
N TYR A 145 0.99 -2.89 5.97
CA TYR A 145 1.35 -3.23 7.34
C TYR A 145 2.13 -2.11 8.03
N VAL A 146 3.07 -1.50 7.30
CA VAL A 146 3.93 -0.44 7.83
C VAL A 146 3.12 0.82 8.08
N GLU A 147 2.23 1.19 7.16
CA GLU A 147 1.33 2.32 7.30
C GLU A 147 0.34 2.13 8.45
N SER A 148 -0.22 0.91 8.58
CA SER A 148 -1.12 0.58 9.69
C SER A 148 -0.41 0.67 11.04
N ALA A 149 0.81 0.11 11.14
CA ALA A 149 1.64 0.22 12.34
C ALA A 149 2.02 1.67 12.65
N ALA A 150 2.32 2.47 11.61
CA ALA A 150 2.67 3.87 11.77
C ALA A 150 1.51 4.69 12.35
N ILE A 151 0.29 4.52 11.84
CA ILE A 151 -0.90 5.19 12.40
C ILE A 151 -1.22 4.65 13.80
N GLY A 152 -1.02 3.35 14.05
CA GLY A 152 -1.14 2.75 15.39
C GLY A 152 -0.19 3.41 16.41
N LEU A 153 1.07 3.60 16.03
CA LEU A 153 2.07 4.28 16.85
C LEU A 153 1.64 5.72 17.17
N LEU A 154 1.19 6.48 16.17
CA LEU A 154 0.74 7.86 16.37
C LEU A 154 -0.49 7.93 17.27
N ALA A 155 -1.49 7.07 17.04
CA ALA A 155 -2.67 6.98 17.88
C ALA A 155 -2.30 6.69 19.34
N GLY A 156 -1.37 5.76 19.58
CA GLY A 156 -0.86 5.45 20.91
C GLY A 156 -0.15 6.63 21.56
N ARG A 157 0.72 7.34 20.82
CA ARG A 157 1.41 8.54 21.32
C ARG A 157 0.45 9.66 21.70
N PHE A 158 -0.56 9.93 20.87
CA PHE A 158 -1.57 10.94 21.17
C PHE A 158 -2.42 10.55 22.38
N ALA A 159 -2.84 9.28 22.48
CA ALA A 159 -3.60 8.79 23.63
C ALA A 159 -2.79 8.84 24.95
N ALA A 160 -1.50 8.49 24.90
CA ALA A 160 -0.64 8.55 26.07
C ALA A 160 -0.41 10.00 26.54
N ALA A 161 -0.20 10.94 25.62
CA ALA A 161 -0.07 12.36 25.95
C ALA A 161 -1.35 12.91 26.58
N GLU A 162 -2.51 12.60 25.99
CA GLU A 162 -3.83 13.01 26.49
C GLU A 162 -4.09 12.47 27.91
N ALA A 163 -3.77 11.19 28.17
CA ALA A 163 -3.88 10.58 29.49
C ALA A 163 -2.96 11.23 30.56
N LEU A 164 -1.85 11.82 30.13
CA LEU A 164 -0.91 12.55 30.99
C LEU A 164 -1.24 14.05 31.10
N GLY A 165 -2.37 14.50 30.53
CA GLY A 165 -2.76 15.91 30.52
C GLY A 165 -1.85 16.80 29.67
N ALA A 166 -1.17 16.21 28.69
CA ALA A 166 -0.27 16.89 27.77
C ALA A 166 -0.79 16.82 26.33
N ALA A 167 -0.22 17.64 25.44
CA ALA A 167 -0.43 17.55 24.01
C ALA A 167 0.84 17.01 23.33
N ALA A 168 0.69 16.05 22.43
CA ALA A 168 1.79 15.56 21.60
C ALA A 168 1.75 16.26 20.23
N PRO A 169 2.83 16.95 19.81
CA PRO A 169 2.86 17.60 18.51
C PRO A 169 2.80 16.53 17.40
N PRO A 170 2.01 16.74 16.33
CA PRO A 170 1.98 15.80 15.22
C PRO A 170 3.34 15.80 14.48
N PRO A 171 3.71 14.67 13.85
CA PRO A 171 4.88 14.61 13.00
C PRO A 171 4.74 15.58 11.80
N PRO A 172 5.82 16.21 11.32
CA PRO A 172 5.76 17.11 10.17
C PRO A 172 5.24 16.40 8.92
N ALA A 173 4.41 17.08 8.12
CA ALA A 173 3.83 16.54 6.87
C ALA A 173 4.89 16.17 5.81
N THR A 174 6.12 16.66 5.98
CA THR A 174 7.30 16.30 5.20
C THR A 174 7.88 14.93 5.53
N THR A 175 7.43 14.29 6.61
CA THR A 175 7.80 12.92 7.01
C THR A 175 6.76 11.92 6.50
N ALA A 176 7.12 10.63 6.41
CA ALA A 176 6.17 9.57 6.06
C ALA A 176 4.99 9.49 7.05
N PHE A 177 5.28 9.63 8.35
CA PHE A 177 4.25 9.65 9.40
C PHE A 177 3.28 10.82 9.23
N GLY A 178 3.80 12.03 9.07
CA GLY A 178 2.96 13.22 8.92
C GLY A 178 2.22 13.26 7.59
N ALA A 179 2.81 12.77 6.51
CA ALA A 179 2.15 12.69 5.20
C ALA A 179 0.95 11.72 5.25
N LEU A 180 1.10 10.56 5.88
CA LEU A 180 -0.01 9.61 6.09
C LEU A 180 -1.07 10.18 7.02
N LEU A 181 -0.67 10.78 8.15
CA LEU A 181 -1.60 11.42 9.09
C LEU A 181 -2.42 12.50 8.37
N ALA A 182 -1.73 13.40 7.66
CA ALA A 182 -2.38 14.47 6.90
C ALA A 182 -3.37 13.92 5.87
N HIS A 183 -3.02 12.88 5.10
CA HIS A 183 -3.91 12.25 4.13
C HIS A 183 -5.24 11.81 4.76
N ILE A 184 -5.19 11.20 5.94
CA ILE A 184 -6.38 10.65 6.60
C ILE A 184 -7.12 11.65 7.52
N THR A 185 -6.53 12.80 7.87
CA THR A 185 -7.15 13.78 8.80
C THR A 185 -7.44 15.16 8.19
N GLY A 186 -7.43 15.30 6.85
CA GLY A 186 -7.91 16.53 6.20
C GLY A 186 -7.14 16.97 4.94
N GLY A 187 -6.03 16.31 4.61
CA GLY A 187 -5.23 16.56 3.41
C GLY A 187 -5.81 15.95 2.13
N ALA A 188 -6.81 15.07 2.24
CA ALA A 188 -7.51 14.48 1.10
C ALA A 188 -8.93 15.05 0.93
N ASP A 189 -9.44 15.10 -0.31
CA ASP A 189 -10.86 15.41 -0.56
C ASP A 189 -11.73 14.29 -0.01
N ALA A 190 -12.50 14.62 1.03
CA ALA A 190 -13.38 13.67 1.71
C ALA A 190 -14.41 13.02 0.77
N ARG A 191 -14.78 13.64 -0.36
CA ARG A 191 -15.77 13.10 -1.30
C ARG A 191 -15.21 11.97 -2.16
N THR A 192 -13.92 12.00 -2.44
CA THR A 192 -13.23 11.03 -3.30
C THR A 192 -12.17 10.23 -2.54
N PHE A 193 -12.18 10.32 -1.22
CA PHE A 193 -11.23 9.64 -0.34
C PHE A 193 -11.20 8.14 -0.60
N GLN A 194 -9.99 7.61 -0.78
CA GLN A 194 -9.69 6.20 -0.94
C GLN A 194 -8.50 5.83 -0.04
N PRO A 195 -8.39 4.55 0.36
CA PRO A 195 -7.23 4.06 1.05
C PRO A 195 -5.95 4.34 0.26
N MET A 196 -4.84 4.56 0.95
CA MET A 196 -3.58 4.92 0.31
C MET A 196 -2.38 4.34 1.07
N ASN A 197 -1.42 3.82 0.33
CA ASN A 197 -0.09 3.50 0.83
C ASN A 197 0.82 4.72 0.79
N VAL A 198 1.92 4.72 1.55
CA VAL A 198 2.83 5.85 1.53
C VAL A 198 3.49 5.98 0.16
N ASN A 199 3.44 7.18 -0.42
CA ASN A 199 4.11 7.47 -1.68
C ASN A 199 4.56 8.94 -1.71
N PHE A 200 5.57 9.25 -2.53
CA PHE A 200 6.13 10.62 -2.63
C PHE A 200 5.13 11.69 -3.07
N GLY A 201 3.95 11.32 -3.61
CA GLY A 201 2.89 12.26 -3.93
C GLY A 201 2.17 12.85 -2.71
N LEU A 202 2.25 12.19 -1.55
CA LEU A 202 1.66 12.68 -0.29
C LEU A 202 2.53 13.74 0.39
N PHE A 203 3.80 13.82 0.01
CA PHE A 203 4.76 14.70 0.66
C PHE A 203 4.67 16.10 0.03
N PRO A 204 4.73 17.17 0.84
CA PRO A 204 4.88 18.52 0.32
C PRO A 204 6.08 18.62 -0.64
N PRO A 205 5.97 19.39 -1.74
CA PRO A 205 7.08 19.54 -2.68
C PRO A 205 8.31 20.17 -2.02
N LEU A 206 9.49 19.96 -2.62
CA LEU A 206 10.70 20.69 -2.26
C LEU A 206 10.56 22.15 -2.72
N SER A 207 11.03 23.12 -1.93
CA SER A 207 11.02 24.55 -2.29
C SER A 207 11.75 24.83 -3.62
N GLN A 208 12.75 24.01 -3.96
CA GLN A 208 13.49 24.07 -5.23
C GLN A 208 13.11 22.97 -6.24
N ALA A 209 11.90 22.39 -6.15
CA ALA A 209 11.48 21.22 -6.93
C ALA A 209 11.63 21.34 -8.45
N LYS A 210 11.69 22.56 -9.02
CA LYS A 210 11.89 22.76 -10.47
C LYS A 210 13.30 22.40 -10.96
N LYS A 211 14.32 22.32 -10.08
CA LYS A 211 15.71 22.06 -10.47
C LYS A 211 16.14 20.59 -10.35
N ILE A 212 15.44 19.79 -9.55
CA ILE A 212 15.84 18.42 -9.23
C ILE A 212 14.85 17.43 -9.86
N LYS A 213 15.33 16.50 -10.69
CA LYS A 213 14.50 15.57 -11.46
C LYS A 213 14.65 14.13 -10.99
N GLY A 214 13.63 13.32 -11.25
CA GLY A 214 13.71 11.86 -11.15
C GLY A 214 14.17 11.34 -9.78
N LYS A 215 15.22 10.53 -9.78
CA LYS A 215 15.78 9.85 -8.60
C LYS A 215 16.29 10.86 -7.56
N ASP A 216 16.98 11.89 -8.00
CA ASP A 216 17.57 12.90 -7.12
C ASP A 216 16.50 13.66 -6.33
N ARG A 217 15.32 13.86 -6.94
CA ARG A 217 14.18 14.50 -6.26
C ARG A 217 13.67 13.63 -5.12
N LYS A 218 13.50 12.33 -5.37
CA LYS A 218 13.05 11.37 -4.36
C LYS A 218 14.06 11.28 -3.22
N GLN A 219 15.35 11.26 -3.54
CA GLN A 219 16.41 11.25 -2.55
C GLN A 219 16.40 12.51 -1.68
N ALA A 220 16.37 13.70 -2.27
CA ALA A 220 16.29 14.95 -1.52
C ALA A 220 15.03 15.07 -0.65
N MET A 221 13.88 14.54 -1.14
CA MET A 221 12.66 14.45 -0.32
C MET A 221 12.84 13.52 0.88
N SER A 222 13.50 12.37 0.70
CA SER A 222 13.81 11.45 1.79
C SER A 222 14.79 12.03 2.81
N GLU A 223 15.84 12.74 2.35
CA GLU A 223 16.81 13.39 3.24
C GLU A 223 16.13 14.43 4.13
N ARG A 224 15.34 15.34 3.55
CA ARG A 224 14.51 16.29 4.31
C ARG A 224 13.57 15.58 5.28
N ALA A 225 12.90 14.51 4.82
CA ALA A 225 11.97 13.75 5.66
C ALA A 225 12.65 13.14 6.90
N LEU A 226 13.89 12.65 6.76
CA LEU A 226 14.66 12.07 7.86
C LEU A 226 15.17 13.14 8.83
N GLU A 227 15.59 14.30 8.31
CA GLU A 227 15.98 15.45 9.13
C GLU A 227 14.79 15.96 9.97
N ASP A 228 13.65 16.21 9.32
CA ASP A 228 12.42 16.67 9.99
C ASP A 228 11.89 15.66 11.00
N LEU A 229 12.03 14.36 10.71
CA LEU A 229 11.65 13.29 11.64
C LEU A 229 12.55 13.28 12.88
N SER A 230 13.86 13.40 12.69
CA SER A 230 14.82 13.47 13.80
C SER A 230 14.53 14.67 14.71
N ALA A 231 14.35 15.85 14.11
CA ALA A 231 14.02 17.08 14.84
C ALA A 231 12.65 17.03 15.54
N TRP A 232 11.70 16.21 15.06
CA TRP A 232 10.43 15.96 15.74
C TRP A 232 10.61 14.99 16.92
N LEU A 233 11.39 13.93 16.77
CA LEU A 233 11.66 12.96 17.84
C LEU A 233 12.46 13.56 19.00
N GLU A 234 13.35 14.52 18.72
CA GLU A 234 14.13 15.24 19.73
C GLU A 234 13.28 16.23 20.55
N ARG A 235 12.17 16.71 19.99
CA ARG A 235 11.17 17.52 20.71
C ARG A 235 10.34 16.63 21.64
N ARG A 236 11.00 16.09 22.67
CA ARG A 236 10.33 15.33 23.72
C ARG A 236 9.34 16.22 24.46
N THR A 237 8.11 15.76 24.58
CA THR A 237 7.13 16.36 25.48
C THR A 237 7.48 16.01 26.93
N PRO A 238 7.15 16.85 27.92
CA PRO A 238 7.39 16.55 29.34
C PRO A 238 6.79 15.21 29.81
N ALA A 239 5.74 14.73 29.12
CA ALA A 239 5.08 13.45 29.34
C ALA A 239 5.96 12.25 28.97
N GLU A 240 6.79 12.35 27.94
CA GLU A 240 7.67 11.28 27.46
C GLU A 240 8.93 11.09 28.31
N ASN A 241 9.20 11.99 29.24
CA ASN A 241 10.28 11.82 30.24
C ASN A 241 9.81 11.04 31.49
N ARG A 242 8.52 10.70 31.59
CA ARG A 242 7.94 9.96 32.72
C ARG A 242 7.69 8.47 32.44
N ILE A 243 7.93 8.02 31.21
CA ILE A 243 7.84 6.61 30.76
C ILE A 243 9.26 6.18 30.36
#